data_AF-A0A943SCW3-F1
#
_entry.id   AF-A0A943SCW3-F1
#
_cell.length_a   1.000
_cell.length_b   1.000
_cell.length_c   1.000
_cell.angle_alpha   90.00
_cell.angle_beta   90.00
_cell.angle_gamma   90.00
#
_symmetry.space_group_name_H-M   'P 1'
#
loop_
_entity.id
_entity.type
_entity.pdbx_description
1 polymer ?
#
loop_
_entity_poly.entity_id
_entity_poly.type
_entity_poly.pdbx_seq_one_letter_code
_entity_poly.pdbx_strand_id
1 'polypeptide(L)'
;PIVRDDVYYARLRAYKKTDHKLAFGWFGSWTAINPSEQSRLRSAPDSMDIISIWSQWHSLSREQIEDKAFVQQVLGTKVVFCISAKDVPEEFKVDGQITDESLKDYARAWGKDSIDKYQYDGIDIDFETAADHLGPLNTTPGLFKKFCEELSQYIGPKSGTGRLFLIDGNIDALDQGIAELCNYGVSQAYGCSSATMGYTSLTSRTASAERVGWKADQAYFY
;
A
#
# COMPACT_ATOMS: atom_id res chain seq x y z
N PRO A 1 -0.99 27.88 8.83
CA PRO A 1 -1.71 26.69 9.35
C PRO A 1 -2.81 27.09 10.34
N ILE A 2 -4.02 26.54 10.19
CA ILE A 2 -5.09 26.72 11.19
C ILE A 2 -4.70 25.90 12.41
N VAL A 3 -4.54 26.55 13.56
CA VAL A 3 -4.27 25.84 14.83
C VAL A 3 -5.54 25.09 15.22
N ARG A 4 -5.42 23.79 15.46
CA ARG A 4 -6.50 22.92 15.96
C ARG A 4 -6.20 22.51 17.39
N ASP A 5 -7.24 22.31 18.19
CA ASP A 5 -7.11 21.85 19.57
C ASP A 5 -7.07 20.31 19.67
N ASP A 6 -6.71 19.80 20.84
CA ASP A 6 -6.64 18.35 21.08
C ASP A 6 -8.00 17.66 20.93
N VAL A 7 -9.09 18.39 21.22
CA VAL A 7 -10.47 17.91 21.07
C VAL A 7 -10.78 17.64 19.59
N TYR A 8 -10.37 18.53 18.69
CA TYR A 8 -10.48 18.33 17.25
C TYR A 8 -9.75 17.05 16.81
N TYR A 9 -8.48 16.90 17.19
CA TYR A 9 -7.70 15.73 16.79
C TYR A 9 -8.25 14.42 17.38
N ALA A 10 -8.77 14.45 18.61
CA ALA A 10 -9.44 13.30 19.20
C ALA A 10 -10.70 12.91 18.41
N ARG A 11 -11.50 13.89 17.98
CA ARG A 11 -12.68 13.66 17.12
C ARG A 11 -12.30 13.13 15.74
N LEU A 12 -11.23 13.66 15.14
CA LEU A 12 -10.72 13.17 13.86
C LEU A 12 -10.30 11.70 13.96
N ARG A 13 -9.53 11.32 14.98
CA ARG A 13 -9.15 9.92 15.22
C ARG A 13 -10.35 9.03 15.55
N ALA A 14 -11.41 9.57 16.18
CA ALA A 14 -12.64 8.83 16.42
C ALA A 14 -13.43 8.60 15.11
N TYR A 15 -13.53 9.61 14.25
CA TYR A 15 -14.14 9.51 12.93
C TYR A 15 -13.50 8.40 12.08
N LYS A 16 -12.15 8.35 12.02
CA LYS A 16 -11.42 7.32 11.26
C LYS A 16 -11.62 5.89 11.75
N LYS A 17 -12.24 5.69 12.91
CA LYS A 17 -12.62 4.38 13.46
C LYS A 17 -14.06 4.00 13.16
N THR A 18 -14.87 4.92 12.62
CA THR A 18 -16.26 4.64 12.23
C THR A 18 -16.29 3.85 10.93
N ASP A 19 -17.43 3.22 10.63
CA ASP A 19 -17.68 2.71 9.29
C ASP A 19 -17.91 3.88 8.32
N HIS A 20 -16.97 4.09 7.40
CA HIS A 20 -16.98 5.18 6.43
C HIS A 20 -16.20 4.78 5.16
N LYS A 21 -16.34 5.56 4.10
CA LYS A 21 -15.54 5.37 2.88
C LYS A 21 -14.12 5.87 3.11
N LEU A 22 -13.14 5.00 2.90
CA LEU A 22 -11.74 5.34 3.06
C LEU A 22 -11.26 6.29 1.96
N ALA A 23 -10.45 7.26 2.34
CA ALA A 23 -9.64 8.05 1.43
C ALA A 23 -8.20 7.53 1.42
N PHE A 24 -7.75 7.15 0.22
CA PHE A 24 -6.40 6.66 -0.06
C PHE A 24 -5.70 7.57 -1.08
N GLY A 25 -4.36 7.65 -1.01
CA GLY A 25 -3.58 8.30 -2.06
C GLY A 25 -2.09 8.03 -1.96
N TRP A 26 -1.40 8.09 -3.11
CA TRP A 26 0.06 8.04 -3.18
C TRP A 26 0.66 9.42 -2.95
N PHE A 27 1.70 9.48 -2.12
CA PHE A 27 2.42 10.70 -1.80
C PHE A 27 3.88 10.58 -2.23
N GLY A 28 4.25 11.35 -3.26
CA GLY A 28 5.61 11.45 -3.78
C GLY A 28 6.33 12.72 -3.32
N SER A 29 7.63 12.82 -3.64
CA SER A 29 8.47 14.00 -3.35
C SER A 29 8.46 14.42 -1.86
N TRP A 30 8.30 13.46 -0.97
CA TRP A 30 8.31 13.68 0.47
C TRP A 30 9.71 13.98 0.97
N THR A 31 10.00 15.24 1.25
CA THR A 31 11.28 15.66 1.82
C THR A 31 11.15 16.13 3.26
N ALA A 32 9.96 16.59 3.67
CA ALA A 32 9.66 17.24 4.96
C ALA A 32 10.50 18.49 5.30
N ILE A 33 11.50 18.82 4.47
CA ILE A 33 12.39 19.97 4.60
C ILE A 33 11.98 21.05 3.60
N ASN A 34 12.17 22.33 3.98
CA ASN A 34 11.79 23.57 3.27
C ASN A 34 10.40 24.14 3.61
N PRO A 35 10.16 25.44 3.33
CA PRO A 35 8.86 26.09 3.60
C PRO A 35 7.71 25.63 2.70
N SER A 36 7.97 24.75 1.72
CA SER A 36 6.90 24.17 0.92
C SER A 36 6.07 23.20 1.77
N GLU A 37 4.76 23.43 1.83
CA GLU A 37 3.83 22.50 2.46
C GLU A 37 3.58 21.26 1.57
N GLN A 38 3.86 21.34 0.26
CA GLN A 38 3.67 20.23 -0.66
C GLN A 38 4.55 19.02 -0.32
N SER A 39 5.73 19.23 0.26
CA SER A 39 6.67 18.16 0.58
C SER A 39 6.45 17.55 1.97
N ARG A 40 5.35 17.87 2.66
CA ARG A 40 5.06 17.45 4.04
C ARG A 40 3.79 16.60 4.07
N LEU A 41 3.87 15.41 4.64
CA LEU A 41 2.73 14.50 4.79
C LEU A 41 1.64 15.11 5.66
N ARG A 42 2.01 15.86 6.71
CA ARG A 42 1.03 16.54 7.59
C ARG A 42 0.14 17.57 6.89
N SER A 43 0.46 17.91 5.66
CA SER A 43 -0.24 18.91 4.85
C SER A 43 -1.23 18.27 3.88
N ALA A 44 -1.25 16.92 3.81
CA ALA A 44 -2.35 16.19 3.21
C ALA A 44 -3.66 16.47 3.95
N PRO A 45 -4.83 16.38 3.29
CA PRO A 45 -6.12 16.60 3.95
C PRO A 45 -6.32 15.70 5.17
N ASP A 46 -6.88 16.26 6.26
CA ASP A 46 -7.15 15.49 7.49
C ASP A 46 -8.04 14.26 7.26
N SER A 47 -8.88 14.29 6.21
CA SER A 47 -9.76 13.20 5.80
C SER A 47 -9.04 12.01 5.17
N MET A 48 -7.73 12.06 4.92
CA MET A 48 -6.97 10.91 4.41
C MET A 48 -6.90 9.81 5.46
N ASP A 49 -7.28 8.59 5.10
CA ASP A 49 -7.23 7.42 5.98
C ASP A 49 -5.93 6.65 5.83
N ILE A 50 -5.48 6.48 4.58
CA ILE A 50 -4.26 5.77 4.23
C ILE A 50 -3.46 6.61 3.22
N ILE A 51 -2.17 6.80 3.49
CA ILE A 51 -1.24 7.42 2.54
C ILE A 51 -0.14 6.41 2.23
N SER A 52 0.08 6.16 0.93
CA SER A 52 1.13 5.28 0.44
C SER A 52 2.33 6.11 -0.04
N ILE A 53 3.50 5.91 0.57
CA ILE A 53 4.72 6.66 0.20
C ILE A 53 5.26 6.11 -1.12
N TRP A 54 5.19 6.93 -2.17
CA TRP A 54 5.74 6.61 -3.48
C TRP A 54 7.23 6.95 -3.53
N SER A 55 8.08 5.98 -3.88
CA SER A 55 9.54 6.10 -3.98
C SER A 55 10.31 6.16 -2.65
N GLN A 56 10.68 7.33 -2.11
CA GLN A 56 11.66 7.46 -1.01
C GLN A 56 11.07 7.08 0.37
N TRP A 57 10.85 5.79 0.61
CA TRP A 57 10.31 5.26 1.87
C TRP A 57 11.38 4.79 2.86
N HIS A 58 12.62 4.62 2.43
CA HIS A 58 13.73 4.21 3.30
C HIS A 58 14.71 5.37 3.52
N SER A 59 15.71 5.15 4.39
CA SER A 59 16.75 6.15 4.71
C SER A 59 16.18 7.50 5.16
N LEU A 60 15.08 7.45 5.93
CA LEU A 60 14.33 8.65 6.32
C LEU A 60 15.17 9.62 7.16
N SER A 61 15.03 10.91 6.85
CA SER A 61 15.56 11.98 7.70
C SER A 61 14.78 12.08 9.00
N ARG A 62 15.34 12.80 9.97
CA ARG A 62 14.65 13.10 11.23
C ARG A 62 13.32 13.82 10.99
N GLU A 63 13.30 14.78 10.08
CA GLU A 63 12.12 15.58 9.74
C GLU A 63 11.02 14.72 9.12
N GLN A 64 11.38 13.76 8.26
CA GLN A 64 10.43 12.78 7.73
C GLN A 64 9.87 11.90 8.85
N ILE A 65 10.71 11.40 9.76
CA ILE A 65 10.25 10.59 10.89
C ILE A 65 9.25 11.38 11.77
N GLU A 66 9.54 12.64 12.08
CA GLU A 66 8.68 13.51 12.89
C GLU A 66 7.36 13.87 12.17
N ASP A 67 7.43 14.20 10.88
CA ASP A 67 6.27 14.52 10.03
C ASP A 67 5.32 13.31 9.92
N LYS A 68 5.87 12.11 9.68
CA LYS A 68 5.10 10.86 9.66
C LYS A 68 4.50 10.55 11.03
N ALA A 69 5.27 10.70 12.11
CA ALA A 69 4.78 10.45 13.47
C ALA A 69 3.60 11.35 13.82
N PHE A 70 3.64 12.63 13.44
CA PHE A 70 2.51 13.54 13.62
C PHE A 70 1.27 13.06 12.85
N VAL A 71 1.42 12.69 11.58
CA VAL A 71 0.32 12.16 10.76
C VAL A 71 -0.31 10.91 11.36
N GLN A 72 0.51 9.96 11.80
CA GLN A 72 0.06 8.71 12.40
C GLN A 72 -0.60 8.92 13.76
N GLN A 73 0.03 9.68 14.65
CA GLN A 73 -0.36 9.77 16.07
C GLN A 73 -1.37 10.87 16.35
N VAL A 74 -1.25 12.00 15.66
CA VAL A 74 -2.12 13.17 15.86
C VAL A 74 -3.31 13.12 14.89
N LEU A 75 -3.07 12.95 13.59
CA LEU A 75 -4.15 12.93 12.60
C LEU A 75 -4.84 11.57 12.47
N GLY A 76 -4.19 10.50 12.92
CA GLY A 76 -4.73 9.13 12.85
C GLY A 76 -4.71 8.53 11.44
N THR A 77 -4.02 9.14 10.48
CA THR A 77 -3.85 8.59 9.13
C THR A 77 -2.81 7.49 9.17
N LYS A 78 -3.11 6.35 8.54
CA LYS A 78 -2.16 5.26 8.34
C LYS A 78 -1.18 5.61 7.24
N VAL A 79 0.10 5.35 7.48
CA VAL A 79 1.15 5.59 6.48
C VAL A 79 1.81 4.28 6.14
N VAL A 80 1.70 3.86 4.88
CA VAL A 80 2.32 2.65 4.32
C VAL A 80 3.40 3.06 3.31
N PHE A 81 4.27 2.14 2.92
CA PHE A 81 5.20 2.39 1.82
C PHE A 81 4.90 1.52 0.61
N CYS A 82 5.09 2.11 -0.57
CA CYS A 82 4.87 1.45 -1.85
C CYS A 82 6.16 0.83 -2.38
N ILE A 83 6.04 -0.38 -2.92
CA ILE A 83 7.11 -1.09 -3.61
C ILE A 83 6.61 -1.69 -4.91
N SER A 84 7.42 -1.56 -5.98
CA SER A 84 7.22 -2.35 -7.20
C SER A 84 7.79 -3.75 -6.95
N ALA A 85 6.94 -4.71 -6.59
CA ALA A 85 7.34 -6.09 -6.38
C ALA A 85 7.38 -6.88 -7.70
N LYS A 86 8.00 -6.31 -8.75
CA LYS A 86 8.13 -6.97 -10.07
C LYS A 86 9.21 -8.07 -10.09
N ASP A 87 10.24 -7.93 -9.26
CA ASP A 87 11.36 -8.88 -9.11
C ASP A 87 11.80 -8.89 -7.64
N VAL A 88 12.49 -9.95 -7.25
CA VAL A 88 13.19 -10.03 -5.98
C VAL A 88 14.49 -9.22 -6.08
N PRO A 89 14.81 -8.35 -5.11
CA PRO A 89 16.10 -7.64 -5.10
C PRO A 89 17.30 -8.61 -5.09
N GLU A 90 18.38 -8.26 -5.80
CA GLU A 90 19.56 -9.12 -5.99
C GLU A 90 20.19 -9.57 -4.68
N GLU A 91 20.15 -8.74 -3.64
CA GLU A 91 20.68 -9.06 -2.32
C GLU A 91 19.99 -10.26 -1.64
N PHE A 92 18.79 -10.64 -2.07
CA PHE A 92 18.07 -11.81 -1.56
C PHE A 92 18.17 -13.03 -2.48
N LYS A 93 18.67 -12.87 -3.71
CA LYS A 93 18.81 -14.00 -4.65
C LYS A 93 19.98 -14.89 -4.24
N VAL A 94 19.79 -16.20 -4.34
CA VAL A 94 20.84 -17.19 -4.08
C VAL A 94 21.46 -17.55 -5.42
N ASP A 95 22.74 -17.23 -5.62
CA ASP A 95 23.46 -17.42 -6.89
C ASP A 95 22.72 -16.79 -8.11
N GLY A 96 22.08 -15.64 -7.88
CA GLY A 96 21.27 -14.93 -8.89
C GLY A 96 19.92 -15.59 -9.19
N GLN A 97 19.52 -16.62 -8.45
CA GLN A 97 18.25 -17.32 -8.61
C GLN A 97 17.25 -16.93 -7.51
N ILE A 98 15.97 -16.92 -7.88
CA ILE A 98 14.86 -16.76 -6.93
C ILE A 98 14.57 -18.13 -6.32
N THR A 99 14.72 -18.22 -5.00
CA THR A 99 14.43 -19.42 -4.21
C THR A 99 13.31 -19.14 -3.20
N ASP A 100 12.78 -20.18 -2.56
CA ASP A 100 11.84 -20.00 -1.45
C ASP A 100 12.48 -19.20 -0.28
N GLU A 101 13.80 -19.33 -0.07
CA GLU A 101 14.54 -18.54 0.93
C GLU A 101 14.64 -17.07 0.51
N SER A 102 14.86 -16.81 -0.79
CA SER A 102 14.83 -15.45 -1.33
C SER A 102 13.51 -14.73 -1.05
N LEU A 103 12.37 -15.42 -1.23
CA LEU A 103 11.04 -14.85 -0.96
C LEU A 103 10.82 -14.60 0.54
N LYS A 104 11.28 -15.51 1.40
CA LYS A 104 11.21 -15.38 2.86
C LYS A 104 12.02 -14.20 3.38
N ASP A 105 13.28 -14.10 2.95
CA ASP A 105 14.17 -13.02 3.38
C ASP A 105 13.67 -11.68 2.89
N TYR A 106 13.19 -11.62 1.65
CA TYR A 106 12.58 -10.43 1.09
C TYR A 106 11.33 -10.00 1.87
N ALA A 107 10.40 -10.93 2.13
CA ALA A 107 9.19 -10.66 2.90
C ALA A 107 9.49 -10.24 4.34
N ARG A 108 10.46 -10.87 5.00
CA ARG A 108 10.89 -10.52 6.36
C ARG A 108 11.56 -9.13 6.39
N ALA A 109 12.48 -8.87 5.45
CA ALA A 109 13.20 -7.61 5.40
C ALA A 109 12.26 -6.41 5.25
N TRP A 110 11.21 -6.56 4.45
CA TRP A 110 10.31 -5.45 4.14
C TRP A 110 9.04 -5.48 5.00
N GLY A 111 8.34 -6.61 5.06
CA GLY A 111 7.12 -6.82 5.86
C GLY A 111 7.34 -6.75 7.37
N LYS A 112 8.58 -6.91 7.84
CA LYS A 112 8.91 -6.79 9.26
C LYS A 112 10.01 -5.79 9.53
N ASP A 113 11.24 -6.04 9.09
CA ASP A 113 12.40 -5.30 9.59
C ASP A 113 12.37 -3.82 9.18
N SER A 114 11.97 -3.52 7.95
CA SER A 114 11.80 -2.15 7.46
C SER A 114 10.61 -1.45 8.10
N ILE A 115 9.47 -2.14 8.24
CA ILE A 115 8.31 -1.59 8.96
C ILE A 115 8.70 -1.25 10.41
N ASP A 116 9.39 -2.15 11.10
CA ASP A 116 9.83 -1.93 12.48
C ASP A 116 10.84 -0.77 12.56
N LYS A 117 11.80 -0.71 11.64
CA LYS A 117 12.83 0.32 11.65
C LYS A 117 12.26 1.72 11.39
N TYR A 118 11.39 1.85 10.40
CA TYR A 118 10.84 3.13 9.96
C TYR A 118 9.44 3.44 10.53
N GLN A 119 8.89 2.53 11.33
CA GLN A 119 7.60 2.65 12.01
C GLN A 119 6.42 2.89 11.04
N TYR A 120 6.39 2.16 9.93
CA TYR A 120 5.26 2.22 8.99
C TYR A 120 4.06 1.42 9.51
N ASP A 121 2.86 1.71 8.98
CA ASP A 121 1.65 0.97 9.31
C ASP A 121 1.43 -0.24 8.40
N GLY A 122 2.24 -0.45 7.36
CA GLY A 122 2.00 -1.50 6.37
C GLY A 122 2.78 -1.31 5.07
N ILE A 123 2.41 -2.11 4.07
CA ILE A 123 2.98 -2.11 2.72
C ILE A 123 1.88 -2.02 1.68
N ASP A 124 2.18 -1.33 0.60
CA ASP A 124 1.44 -1.27 -0.65
C ASP A 124 2.28 -1.88 -1.78
N ILE A 125 1.79 -2.95 -2.42
CA ILE A 125 2.48 -3.61 -3.52
C ILE A 125 1.94 -3.10 -4.85
N ASP A 126 2.78 -2.38 -5.59
CA ASP A 126 2.50 -1.96 -6.97
C ASP A 126 2.65 -3.18 -7.90
N PHE A 127 1.51 -3.80 -8.24
CA PHE A 127 1.42 -4.97 -9.11
C PHE A 127 0.93 -4.58 -10.50
N GLU A 128 1.89 -4.42 -11.40
CA GLU A 128 1.65 -3.99 -12.78
C GLU A 128 1.85 -5.12 -13.77
N THR A 129 1.01 -5.17 -14.81
CA THR A 129 1.07 -6.16 -15.90
C THR A 129 1.48 -5.53 -17.23
N ALA A 130 1.77 -4.23 -17.24
CA ALA A 130 2.27 -3.52 -18.40
C ALA A 130 3.62 -4.09 -18.87
N ALA A 131 3.83 -4.11 -20.19
CA ALA A 131 4.97 -4.79 -20.81
C ALA A 131 6.35 -4.27 -20.36
N ASP A 132 6.44 -2.98 -20.00
CA ASP A 132 7.63 -2.31 -19.49
C ASP A 132 7.83 -2.46 -17.97
N HIS A 133 6.91 -3.12 -17.28
CA HIS A 133 6.97 -3.41 -15.83
C HIS A 133 7.07 -4.90 -15.52
N LEU A 134 7.24 -5.76 -16.52
CA LEU A 134 7.37 -7.20 -16.33
C LEU A 134 8.69 -7.62 -15.62
N GLY A 135 8.57 -8.63 -14.77
CA GLY A 135 9.62 -9.30 -14.04
C GLY A 135 9.15 -10.65 -13.49
N PRO A 136 10.01 -11.43 -12.81
CA PRO A 136 9.67 -12.79 -12.38
C PRO A 136 8.44 -12.88 -11.47
N LEU A 137 8.23 -11.90 -10.59
CA LEU A 137 7.11 -11.93 -9.65
C LEU A 137 5.78 -11.68 -10.36
N ASN A 138 5.66 -10.68 -11.24
CA ASN A 138 4.38 -10.41 -11.93
C ASN A 138 4.13 -11.27 -13.19
N THR A 139 5.13 -11.98 -13.70
CA THR A 139 4.96 -12.93 -14.83
C THR A 139 4.77 -14.37 -14.40
N THR A 140 5.06 -14.69 -13.13
CA THR A 140 4.90 -16.05 -12.58
C THR A 140 3.96 -16.02 -11.38
N PRO A 141 2.64 -16.21 -11.59
CA PRO A 141 1.63 -16.08 -10.52
C PRO A 141 1.95 -16.89 -9.24
N GLY A 142 2.49 -18.10 -9.39
CA GLY A 142 2.88 -18.93 -8.24
C GLY A 142 4.03 -18.36 -7.40
N LEU A 143 4.96 -17.59 -7.99
CA LEU A 143 6.01 -16.92 -7.24
C LEU A 143 5.44 -15.73 -6.47
N PHE A 144 4.59 -14.92 -7.11
CA PHE A 144 3.94 -13.80 -6.42
C PHE A 144 3.08 -14.27 -5.26
N LYS A 145 2.28 -15.32 -5.46
CA LYS A 145 1.48 -15.91 -4.39
C LYS A 145 2.34 -16.34 -3.20
N LYS A 146 3.43 -17.07 -3.43
CA LYS A 146 4.37 -17.46 -2.36
C LYS A 146 4.91 -16.23 -1.63
N PHE A 147 5.31 -15.19 -2.37
CA PHE A 147 5.76 -13.94 -1.76
C PHE A 147 4.70 -13.28 -0.89
N CYS A 148 3.45 -13.19 -1.36
CA CYS A 148 2.34 -12.67 -0.57
C CYS A 148 2.05 -13.53 0.66
N GLU A 149 2.18 -14.85 0.58
CA GLU A 149 2.02 -15.76 1.72
C GLU A 149 3.11 -15.51 2.78
N GLU A 150 4.36 -15.33 2.37
CA GLU A 150 5.45 -14.97 3.28
C GLU A 150 5.24 -13.58 3.91
N LEU A 151 4.80 -12.58 3.15
CA LEU A 151 4.43 -11.26 3.67
C LEU A 151 3.29 -11.34 4.69
N SER A 152 2.30 -12.21 4.46
CA SER A 152 1.10 -12.33 5.29
C SER A 152 1.37 -12.79 6.73
N GLN A 153 2.58 -13.28 7.01
CA GLN A 153 3.03 -13.58 8.37
C GLN A 153 3.31 -12.32 9.19
N TYR A 154 3.59 -11.18 8.54
CA TYR A 154 4.01 -9.94 9.18
C TYR A 154 2.99 -8.80 9.02
N ILE A 155 2.27 -8.79 7.90
CA ILE A 155 1.27 -7.77 7.55
C ILE A 155 -0.04 -8.41 7.10
N GLY A 156 -1.10 -7.62 7.03
CA GLY A 156 -2.39 -8.11 6.56
C GLY A 156 -3.23 -8.76 7.66
N PRO A 157 -4.50 -9.07 7.38
CA PRO A 157 -5.44 -9.64 8.34
C PRO A 157 -4.96 -10.96 8.98
N LYS A 158 -4.23 -11.81 8.24
CA LYS A 158 -3.75 -13.11 8.75
C LYS A 158 -2.61 -12.98 9.76
N SER A 159 -1.86 -11.88 9.74
CA SER A 159 -0.71 -11.66 10.65
C SER A 159 -1.11 -11.37 12.09
N GLY A 160 -2.32 -10.83 12.32
CA GLY A 160 -2.76 -10.37 13.65
C GLY A 160 -2.01 -9.13 14.18
N THR A 161 -1.13 -8.50 13.40
CA THR A 161 -0.32 -7.36 13.84
C THR A 161 -1.04 -6.02 13.78
N GLY A 162 -2.18 -5.97 13.05
CA GLY A 162 -2.86 -4.74 12.69
C GLY A 162 -2.16 -3.91 11.62
N ARG A 163 -1.06 -4.41 11.03
CA ARG A 163 -0.38 -3.77 9.90
C ARG A 163 -1.12 -4.04 8.62
N LEU A 164 -1.16 -3.03 7.75
CA LEU A 164 -1.87 -3.10 6.49
C LEU A 164 -1.05 -3.83 5.42
N PHE A 165 -1.74 -4.65 4.64
CA PHE A 165 -1.25 -5.23 3.40
C PHE A 165 -2.17 -4.79 2.27
N LEU A 166 -1.68 -3.90 1.41
CA LEU A 166 -2.36 -3.43 0.22
C LEU A 166 -1.65 -3.97 -1.02
N ILE A 167 -2.42 -4.17 -2.08
CA ILE A 167 -1.91 -4.36 -3.43
C ILE A 167 -2.61 -3.35 -4.32
N ASP A 168 -1.84 -2.61 -5.11
CA ASP A 168 -2.35 -1.69 -6.11
C ASP A 168 -2.00 -2.09 -7.55
N GLY A 169 -2.61 -1.43 -8.52
CA GLY A 169 -2.42 -1.71 -9.95
C GLY A 169 -3.46 -2.67 -10.53
N ASN A 170 -3.00 -3.78 -11.12
CA ASN A 170 -3.82 -4.78 -11.82
C ASN A 170 -4.34 -5.88 -10.89
N ILE A 171 -5.05 -5.49 -9.83
CA ILE A 171 -5.57 -6.42 -8.81
C ILE A 171 -6.53 -7.48 -9.37
N ASP A 172 -7.15 -7.21 -10.53
CA ASP A 172 -8.04 -8.12 -11.24
C ASP A 172 -7.33 -9.28 -11.94
N ALA A 173 -5.99 -9.26 -11.99
CA ALA A 173 -5.16 -10.37 -12.50
C ALA A 173 -4.77 -11.40 -11.42
N LEU A 174 -5.21 -11.22 -10.16
CA LEU A 174 -4.72 -11.98 -9.01
C LEU A 174 -5.70 -13.06 -8.53
N ASP A 175 -5.90 -14.13 -9.31
CA ASP A 175 -6.91 -15.17 -9.11
C ASP A 175 -6.58 -16.28 -8.07
N GLN A 176 -5.42 -16.20 -7.41
CA GLN A 176 -4.91 -17.30 -6.58
C GLN A 176 -5.20 -17.18 -5.07
N GLY A 177 -6.34 -16.58 -4.71
CA GLY A 177 -6.73 -16.35 -3.31
C GLY A 177 -5.90 -15.28 -2.60
N ILE A 178 -5.14 -14.46 -3.35
CA ILE A 178 -4.28 -13.41 -2.81
C ILE A 178 -5.10 -12.36 -2.05
N ALA A 179 -6.32 -12.06 -2.50
CA ALA A 179 -7.24 -11.14 -1.83
C ALA A 179 -7.50 -11.50 -0.35
N GLU A 180 -7.42 -12.79 0.03
CA GLU A 180 -7.57 -13.21 1.43
C GLU A 180 -6.40 -12.83 2.33
N LEU A 181 -5.24 -12.53 1.74
CA LEU A 181 -4.03 -12.14 2.45
C LEU A 181 -3.98 -10.63 2.71
N CYS A 182 -4.76 -9.85 1.94
CA CYS A 182 -4.68 -8.41 1.91
C CYS A 182 -5.82 -7.76 2.72
N ASN A 183 -5.55 -6.57 3.26
CA ASN A 183 -6.62 -5.71 3.77
C ASN A 183 -7.40 -5.13 2.60
N TYR A 184 -6.68 -4.56 1.62
CA TYR A 184 -7.27 -3.77 0.55
C TYR A 184 -6.57 -4.01 -0.79
N GLY A 185 -7.34 -3.87 -1.87
CA GLY A 185 -6.86 -3.82 -3.25
C GLY A 185 -7.18 -2.46 -3.84
N VAL A 186 -6.22 -1.80 -4.48
CA VAL A 186 -6.41 -0.47 -5.09
C VAL A 186 -6.25 -0.58 -6.61
N SER A 187 -7.36 -0.60 -7.33
CA SER A 187 -7.35 -0.66 -8.78
C SER A 187 -7.18 0.74 -9.38
N GLN A 188 -6.08 0.97 -10.08
CA GLN A 188 -5.80 2.25 -10.75
C GLN A 188 -6.74 2.42 -11.94
N ALA A 189 -7.69 3.36 -11.88
CA ALA A 189 -8.73 3.66 -12.87
C ALA A 189 -8.42 4.88 -13.76
N TYR A 190 -7.15 5.24 -13.86
CA TYR A 190 -6.67 6.29 -14.76
C TYR A 190 -7.20 6.11 -16.19
N GLY A 191 -7.75 7.19 -16.77
CA GLY A 191 -8.28 7.17 -18.13
C GLY A 191 -9.58 6.38 -18.32
N CYS A 192 -10.18 5.84 -17.26
CA CYS A 192 -11.52 5.26 -17.33
C CYS A 192 -12.55 6.36 -17.61
N SER A 193 -13.08 6.39 -18.84
CA SER A 193 -14.00 7.43 -19.32
C SER A 193 -15.49 7.09 -19.13
N SER A 194 -15.81 5.90 -18.60
CA SER A 194 -17.18 5.48 -18.35
C SER A 194 -17.32 4.57 -17.13
N ALA A 195 -18.33 4.85 -16.30
CA ALA A 195 -18.70 3.97 -15.20
C ALA A 195 -19.28 2.62 -15.67
N THR A 196 -19.94 2.59 -16.84
CA THR A 196 -20.79 1.46 -17.24
C THR A 196 -20.52 0.90 -18.64
N MET A 197 -19.83 1.63 -19.52
CA MET A 197 -19.62 1.21 -20.91
C MET A 197 -18.18 0.77 -21.17
N GLY A 198 -18.02 -0.46 -21.68
CA GLY A 198 -16.74 -1.03 -22.11
C GLY A 198 -16.08 -1.94 -21.09
N TYR A 199 -15.15 -2.78 -21.57
CA TYR A 199 -14.43 -3.77 -20.75
C TYR A 199 -13.50 -3.15 -19.70
N THR A 200 -13.11 -1.89 -19.88
CA THR A 200 -12.29 -1.10 -18.94
C THR A 200 -13.13 -0.21 -18.02
N SER A 201 -14.46 -0.27 -18.10
CA SER A 201 -15.34 0.50 -17.21
C SER A 201 -15.18 0.11 -15.74
N LEU A 202 -15.52 1.02 -14.84
CA LEU A 202 -15.50 0.75 -13.39
C LEU A 202 -16.36 -0.47 -13.04
N THR A 203 -17.53 -0.62 -13.65
CA THR A 203 -18.42 -1.78 -13.42
C THR A 203 -17.73 -3.09 -13.83
N SER A 204 -17.13 -3.12 -15.02
CA SER A 204 -16.43 -4.31 -15.53
C SER A 204 -15.25 -4.69 -14.63
N ARG A 205 -14.44 -3.71 -14.23
CA ARG A 205 -13.27 -3.96 -13.38
C ARG A 205 -13.63 -4.34 -11.95
N THR A 206 -14.70 -3.77 -11.40
CA THR A 206 -15.27 -4.21 -10.12
C THR A 206 -15.68 -5.67 -10.20
N ALA A 207 -16.42 -6.05 -11.24
CA ALA A 207 -16.82 -7.43 -11.45
C ALA A 207 -15.61 -8.36 -11.69
N SER A 208 -14.54 -7.90 -12.35
CA SER A 208 -13.30 -8.68 -12.51
C SER A 208 -12.59 -8.90 -11.19
N ALA A 209 -12.43 -7.86 -10.37
CA ALA A 209 -11.84 -7.96 -9.05
C ALA A 209 -12.65 -8.91 -8.13
N GLU A 210 -13.98 -8.81 -8.17
CA GLU A 210 -14.87 -9.72 -7.43
C GLU A 210 -14.71 -11.19 -7.86
N ARG A 211 -14.57 -11.47 -9.17
CA ARG A 211 -14.35 -12.84 -9.67
C ARG A 211 -13.05 -13.46 -9.16
N VAL A 212 -12.03 -12.66 -8.88
CA VAL A 212 -10.74 -13.13 -8.35
C VAL A 212 -10.64 -13.04 -6.82
N GLY A 213 -11.75 -12.70 -6.15
CA GLY A 213 -11.89 -12.82 -4.69
C GLY A 213 -11.83 -11.51 -3.91
N TRP A 214 -11.68 -10.36 -4.57
CA TRP A 214 -11.74 -9.06 -3.88
C TRP A 214 -13.18 -8.71 -3.51
N LYS A 215 -13.43 -8.41 -2.24
CA LYS A 215 -14.74 -7.98 -1.76
C LYS A 215 -14.95 -6.48 -1.99
N ALA A 216 -16.20 -6.05 -2.09
CA ALA A 216 -16.56 -4.65 -2.31
C ALA A 216 -16.09 -3.68 -1.20
N ASP A 217 -15.86 -4.17 0.02
CA ASP A 217 -15.29 -3.41 1.14
C ASP A 217 -13.76 -3.47 1.20
N GLN A 218 -13.13 -4.27 0.34
CA GLN A 218 -11.68 -4.41 0.21
C GLN A 218 -11.12 -3.75 -1.06
N ALA A 219 -11.91 -3.65 -2.14
CA ALA A 219 -11.49 -3.08 -3.41
C ALA A 219 -11.85 -1.59 -3.54
N TYR A 220 -10.84 -0.75 -3.79
CA TYR A 220 -11.00 0.67 -4.10
C TYR A 220 -10.57 0.95 -5.53
N PHE A 221 -11.24 1.92 -6.15
CA PHE A 221 -10.91 2.40 -7.50
C PHE A 221 -10.49 3.85 -7.38
N TYR A 222 -9.28 4.17 -7.84
CA TYR A 222 -8.70 5.51 -7.81
C TYR A 222 -8.49 6.06 -9.22
#